data_AF-A0A7T5RAT1-F1
#
_entry.id   AF-A0A7T5RAT1-F1
#
_cell.length_a   1.000
_cell.length_b   1.000
_cell.length_c   1.000
_cell.angle_alpha   90.00
_cell.angle_beta   90.00
_cell.angle_gamma   90.00
#
_symmetry.space_group_name_H-M   'P 1'
#
loop_
_entity.id
_entity.type
_entity.pdbx_description
1 polymer ?
#
loop_
_entity_poly.entity_id
_entity_poly.type
_entity_poly.pdbx_seq_one_letter_code
_entity_poly.pdbx_strand_id
1 'polypeptide(L)'
;MEILNTFGVDIKLLIAQVINFLIVLFLLRKLLYKPLLSALEDRKNTIAKGLQQAEEGRLLLEKAAEKEKIMLQKAEKLAKKLLDETKEQKLLLIKQAEEVAKNQADRILKEARTQIVYETKEAKIALSSYVSELAVQFLQKSLTGLFSEKEQHEIVKTAARKIKQKNN
;
A
#
# COMPACT_ATOMS: atom_id res chain seq x y z
N MET A 1 -114.14 -11.86 7.29
CA MET A 1 -113.15 -10.81 7.63
C MET A 1 -113.16 -10.53 9.15
N GLU A 2 -113.29 -11.55 10.01
CA GLU A 2 -113.37 -11.36 11.47
C GLU A 2 -112.42 -12.26 12.29
N ILE A 3 -111.66 -13.16 11.65
CA ILE A 3 -110.71 -14.08 12.32
C ILE A 3 -109.31 -13.50 12.54
N LEU A 4 -109.04 -12.26 12.10
CA LEU A 4 -107.74 -11.61 12.21
C LEU A 4 -107.66 -10.59 13.36
N ASN A 5 -108.77 -9.97 13.76
CA ASN A 5 -108.78 -9.00 14.87
C ASN A 5 -108.87 -9.66 16.27
N THR A 6 -109.36 -10.90 16.38
CA THR A 6 -109.47 -11.61 17.67
C THR A 6 -108.13 -12.23 18.13
N PHE A 7 -107.12 -12.26 17.25
CA PHE A 7 -105.77 -12.75 17.57
C PHE A 7 -104.81 -11.66 18.06
N GLY A 8 -105.24 -10.40 18.21
CA GLY A 8 -104.37 -9.30 18.62
C GLY A 8 -103.25 -8.99 17.62
N VAL A 9 -103.34 -9.54 16.39
CA VAL A 9 -102.37 -9.32 15.32
C VAL A 9 -102.98 -8.39 14.29
N ASP A 10 -102.73 -7.11 14.48
CA ASP A 10 -102.98 -6.08 13.47
C ASP A 10 -102.09 -6.32 12.24
N ILE A 11 -102.69 -6.75 11.12
CA ILE A 11 -101.99 -6.93 9.84
C ILE A 11 -101.21 -5.66 9.43
N LYS A 12 -101.75 -4.48 9.76
CA LYS A 12 -101.08 -3.19 9.53
C LYS A 12 -99.77 -3.08 10.33
N LEU A 13 -99.76 -3.52 11.59
CA LEU A 13 -98.57 -3.58 12.44
C LEU A 13 -97.56 -4.60 11.93
N LEU A 14 -98.00 -5.77 11.45
CA LEU A 14 -97.13 -6.78 10.88
C LEU A 14 -96.42 -6.26 9.61
N ILE A 15 -97.15 -5.61 8.71
CA ILE A 15 -96.57 -4.98 7.51
C ILE A 15 -95.58 -3.88 7.89
N ALA A 16 -95.93 -3.02 8.86
CA ALA A 16 -95.02 -1.99 9.36
C ALA A 16 -93.73 -2.59 9.99
N GLN A 17 -93.85 -3.70 10.72
CA GLN A 17 -92.72 -4.41 11.31
C GLN A 17 -91.80 -5.02 10.25
N VAL A 18 -92.35 -5.60 9.18
CA VAL A 18 -91.58 -6.15 8.06
C VAL A 18 -90.85 -5.02 7.32
N ILE A 19 -91.50 -3.89 7.05
CA ILE A 19 -90.87 -2.73 6.43
C ILE A 19 -89.73 -2.21 7.32
N ASN A 20 -89.95 -2.09 8.64
CA ASN A 20 -88.90 -1.66 9.58
C ASN A 20 -87.72 -2.63 9.60
N PHE A 21 -87.98 -3.94 9.63
CA PHE A 21 -86.94 -4.97 9.55
C PHE A 21 -86.12 -4.85 8.25
N LEU A 22 -86.78 -4.64 7.10
CA LEU A 22 -86.10 -4.46 5.82
C LEU A 22 -85.26 -3.19 5.77
N ILE A 23 -85.74 -2.08 6.37
CA ILE A 23 -84.97 -0.84 6.48
C ILE A 23 -83.72 -1.07 7.33
N VAL A 24 -83.85 -1.68 8.51
CA VAL A 24 -82.72 -2.00 9.40
C VAL A 24 -81.74 -2.96 8.72
N LEU A 25 -82.24 -4.00 8.04
CA LEU A 25 -81.41 -4.95 7.29
C LEU A 25 -80.63 -4.26 6.16
N PHE A 26 -81.26 -3.33 5.46
CA PHE A 26 -80.60 -2.55 4.41
C PHE A 26 -79.52 -1.62 4.99
N LEU A 27 -79.81 -0.94 6.11
CA LEU A 27 -78.80 -0.14 6.83
C LEU A 27 -77.64 -1.01 7.32
N LEU A 28 -77.90 -2.16 7.93
CA LEU A 28 -76.86 -3.10 8.39
C LEU A 28 -75.99 -3.59 7.23
N ARG A 29 -76.62 -3.99 6.11
CA ARG A 29 -75.89 -4.45 4.92
C ARG A 29 -74.99 -3.35 4.35
N LYS A 30 -75.48 -2.11 4.27
CA LYS A 30 -74.72 -1.00 3.69
C LYS A 30 -73.65 -0.47 4.64
N LEU A 31 -73.95 -0.36 5.93
CA LEU A 31 -73.09 0.28 6.93
C LEU A 31 -72.10 -0.65 7.61
N LEU A 32 -72.45 -1.92 7.90
CA LEU A 32 -71.57 -2.84 8.65
C LEU A 32 -70.82 -3.82 7.75
N TYR A 33 -71.46 -4.32 6.70
CA TYR A 33 -70.86 -5.37 5.87
C TYR A 33 -69.59 -4.89 5.13
N LYS A 34 -69.64 -3.66 4.61
CA LYS A 34 -68.52 -3.02 3.91
C LYS A 34 -67.28 -2.79 4.80
N PRO A 35 -67.37 -2.12 5.97
CA PRO A 35 -66.20 -1.95 6.83
C PRO A 35 -65.69 -3.27 7.43
N LEU A 36 -66.57 -4.25 7.70
CA LEU A 36 -66.16 -5.55 8.22
C LEU A 36 -65.31 -6.33 7.20
N LEU A 37 -65.76 -6.40 5.95
CA LEU A 37 -64.98 -7.03 4.87
C LEU A 37 -63.68 -6.28 4.60
N SER A 38 -63.71 -4.94 4.56
CA SER A 38 -62.50 -4.12 4.41
C SER A 38 -61.48 -4.44 5.49
N ALA A 39 -61.89 -4.49 6.77
CA ALA A 39 -60.98 -4.78 7.87
C ALA A 39 -60.36 -6.20 7.79
N LEU A 40 -61.12 -7.19 7.30
CA LEU A 40 -60.60 -8.54 7.07
C LEU A 40 -59.62 -8.59 5.90
N GLU A 41 -59.92 -7.88 4.81
CA GLU A 41 -59.04 -7.80 3.64
C GLU A 41 -57.76 -7.04 3.95
N ASP A 42 -57.84 -5.94 4.71
CA ASP A 42 -56.68 -5.18 5.20
C ASP A 42 -55.79 -6.03 6.11
N ARG A 43 -56.38 -6.83 7.00
CA ARG A 43 -55.63 -7.79 7.83
C ARG A 43 -54.92 -8.84 6.98
N LYS A 44 -55.64 -9.45 6.02
CA LYS A 44 -55.07 -10.45 5.11
C LYS A 44 -53.90 -9.85 4.30
N ASN A 45 -54.09 -8.64 3.77
CA ASN A 45 -53.07 -7.94 2.98
C ASN A 45 -51.85 -7.57 3.83
N THR A 46 -52.06 -7.10 5.06
CA THR A 46 -50.97 -6.77 5.99
C THR A 46 -50.13 -8.00 6.33
N ILE A 47 -50.79 -9.14 6.63
CA ILE A 47 -50.10 -10.40 6.93
C ILE A 47 -49.33 -10.91 5.69
N ALA A 48 -49.96 -10.91 4.52
CA ALA A 48 -49.33 -11.35 3.28
C ALA A 48 -48.10 -10.49 2.93
N LYS A 49 -48.23 -9.15 3.04
CA LYS A 49 -47.10 -8.23 2.85
C LYS A 49 -46.00 -8.45 3.87
N GLY A 50 -46.35 -8.62 5.15
CA GLY A 50 -45.37 -8.87 6.21
C GLY A 50 -44.59 -10.17 5.99
N LEU A 51 -45.28 -11.24 5.58
CA LEU A 51 -44.63 -12.52 5.27
C LEU A 51 -43.72 -12.41 4.04
N GLN A 52 -44.19 -11.73 2.98
CA GLN A 52 -43.38 -11.50 1.78
C GLN A 52 -42.13 -10.67 2.11
N GLN A 53 -42.27 -9.58 2.87
CA GLN A 53 -41.16 -8.74 3.29
C GLN A 53 -40.17 -9.50 4.19
N ALA A 54 -40.65 -10.37 5.06
CA ALA A 54 -39.79 -11.22 5.89
C ALA A 54 -38.97 -12.19 5.04
N GLU A 55 -39.58 -12.83 4.05
CA GLU A 55 -38.86 -13.76 3.15
C GLU A 55 -37.89 -13.02 2.23
N GLU A 56 -38.28 -11.87 1.68
CA GLU A 56 -37.39 -11.00 0.92
C GLU A 56 -36.20 -10.53 1.78
N GLY A 57 -36.45 -10.14 3.03
CA GLY A 57 -35.42 -9.74 3.99
C GLY A 57 -34.44 -10.88 4.29
N ARG A 58 -34.95 -12.10 4.50
CA ARG A 58 -34.13 -13.31 4.71
C ARG A 58 -33.24 -13.59 3.51
N LEU A 59 -33.80 -13.54 2.30
CA LEU A 59 -33.07 -13.79 1.06
C LEU A 59 -32.04 -12.69 0.74
N LEU A 60 -32.34 -11.43 1.06
CA LEU A 60 -31.39 -10.33 0.96
C LEU A 60 -30.22 -10.50 1.94
N LEU A 61 -30.50 -10.92 3.17
CA LEU A 61 -29.49 -11.17 4.19
C LEU A 61 -28.56 -12.33 3.78
N GLU A 62 -29.12 -13.42 3.27
CA GLU A 62 -28.34 -14.55 2.75
C GLU A 62 -27.46 -14.12 1.56
N LYS A 63 -28.01 -13.35 0.61
CA LYS A 63 -27.23 -12.81 -0.51
C LYS A 63 -26.14 -11.84 -0.06
N ALA A 64 -26.40 -11.03 0.97
CA ALA A 64 -25.42 -10.12 1.53
C ALA A 64 -24.26 -10.87 2.18
N ALA A 65 -24.57 -11.91 2.97
CA ALA A 65 -23.57 -12.77 3.60
C ALA A 65 -22.69 -13.50 2.58
N GLU A 66 -23.29 -14.03 1.51
CA GLU A 66 -22.53 -14.68 0.44
C GLU A 66 -21.63 -13.67 -0.31
N LYS A 67 -22.14 -12.48 -0.61
CA LYS A 67 -21.33 -11.40 -1.21
C LYS A 67 -20.17 -10.97 -0.31
N GLU A 68 -20.41 -10.84 0.99
CA GLU A 68 -19.38 -10.51 1.97
C GLU A 68 -18.29 -11.58 2.00
N LYS A 69 -18.66 -12.86 2.05
CA LYS A 69 -17.72 -13.98 2.01
C LYS A 69 -16.88 -13.97 0.73
N ILE A 70 -17.49 -13.75 -0.43
CA ILE A 70 -16.78 -13.63 -1.71
C ILE A 70 -15.83 -12.43 -1.70
N MET A 71 -16.26 -11.29 -1.16
CA MET A 71 -15.45 -10.09 -1.07
C MET A 71 -14.24 -10.31 -0.16
N LEU A 72 -14.42 -10.94 1.01
CA LEU A 72 -13.34 -11.29 1.92
C LEU A 72 -12.33 -12.23 1.27
N GLN A 73 -12.79 -13.31 0.63
CA GLN A 73 -11.91 -14.24 -0.08
C GLN A 73 -11.12 -13.55 -1.21
N LYS A 74 -11.77 -12.63 -1.93
CA LYS A 74 -11.09 -11.83 -2.97
C LYS A 74 -10.06 -10.90 -2.37
N ALA A 75 -10.38 -10.23 -1.25
CA ALA A 75 -9.47 -9.35 -0.54
C ALA A 75 -8.24 -10.12 -0.02
N GLU A 76 -8.44 -11.29 0.58
CA GLU A 76 -7.35 -12.17 1.03
C GLU A 76 -6.45 -12.61 -0.14
N LYS A 77 -7.03 -13.02 -1.27
CA LYS A 77 -6.26 -13.36 -2.48
C LYS A 77 -5.44 -12.18 -3.00
N LEU A 78 -6.04 -10.99 -3.05
CA LEU A 78 -5.35 -9.78 -3.50
C LEU A 78 -4.23 -9.38 -2.54
N ALA A 79 -4.48 -9.45 -1.23
CA ALA A 79 -3.47 -9.15 -0.20
C ALA A 79 -2.29 -10.13 -0.29
N LYS A 80 -2.57 -11.43 -0.46
CA LYS A 80 -1.52 -12.44 -0.65
C LYS A 80 -0.70 -12.18 -1.92
N LYS A 81 -1.38 -11.90 -3.04
CA LYS A 81 -0.71 -11.57 -4.31
C LYS A 81 0.19 -10.34 -4.18
N LEU A 82 -0.32 -9.27 -3.55
CA LEU A 82 0.45 -8.06 -3.31
C LEU A 82 1.68 -8.32 -2.44
N LEU A 83 1.53 -9.13 -1.39
CA LEU A 83 2.64 -9.49 -0.51
C LEU A 83 3.72 -10.30 -1.25
N ASP A 84 3.30 -11.25 -2.09
CA ASP A 84 4.23 -12.07 -2.86
C ASP A 84 4.95 -11.23 -3.93
N GLU A 85 4.24 -10.37 -4.67
CA GLU A 85 4.83 -9.40 -5.60
C GLU A 85 5.82 -8.45 -4.90
N THR A 86 5.47 -7.96 -3.71
CA THR A 86 6.35 -7.08 -2.92
C THR A 86 7.62 -7.80 -2.49
N LYS A 87 7.54 -9.09 -2.12
CA LYS A 87 8.72 -9.89 -1.77
C LYS A 87 9.62 -10.09 -2.97
N GLU A 88 9.06 -10.39 -4.13
CA GLU A 88 9.83 -10.53 -5.38
C GLU A 88 10.53 -9.22 -5.76
N GLN A 89 9.81 -8.09 -5.73
CA GLN A 89 10.37 -6.77 -5.98
C GLN A 89 11.46 -6.41 -4.98
N LYS A 90 11.27 -6.72 -3.69
CA LYS A 90 12.30 -6.51 -2.66
C LYS A 90 13.57 -7.31 -2.96
N LEU A 91 13.44 -8.58 -3.33
CA LEU A 91 14.59 -9.43 -3.67
C LEU A 91 15.33 -8.90 -4.90
N LEU A 92 14.59 -8.44 -5.92
CA LEU A 92 15.19 -7.82 -7.10
C LEU A 92 15.94 -6.53 -6.74
N LEU A 93 15.34 -5.67 -5.92
CA LEU A 93 15.95 -4.42 -5.48
C LEU A 93 17.23 -4.67 -4.67
N ILE A 94 17.22 -5.66 -3.77
CA ILE A 94 18.41 -6.04 -3.00
C ILE A 94 19.53 -6.50 -3.94
N LYS A 95 19.22 -7.39 -4.90
CA LYS A 95 20.21 -7.86 -5.88
C LYS A 95 20.79 -6.71 -6.71
N GLN A 96 19.95 -5.79 -7.17
CA GLN A 96 20.40 -4.61 -7.92
C GLN A 96 21.27 -3.70 -7.05
N ALA A 97 20.90 -3.47 -5.79
CA ALA A 97 21.69 -2.68 -4.85
C ALA A 97 23.05 -3.33 -4.55
N GLU A 98 23.10 -4.65 -4.37
CA GLU A 98 24.33 -5.41 -4.19
C GLU A 98 25.24 -5.32 -5.42
N GLU A 99 24.68 -5.42 -6.62
CA GLU A 99 25.43 -5.29 -7.88
C GLU A 99 26.01 -3.88 -8.05
N VAL A 100 25.20 -2.84 -7.81
CA VAL A 100 25.66 -1.45 -7.85
C VAL A 100 26.75 -1.21 -6.81
N ALA A 101 26.56 -1.68 -5.57
CA ALA A 101 27.55 -1.54 -4.51
C ALA A 101 28.87 -2.24 -4.85
N LYS A 102 28.81 -3.45 -5.43
CA LYS A 102 29.99 -4.18 -5.88
C LYS A 102 30.73 -3.43 -6.99
N ASN A 103 30.00 -2.95 -8.01
CA ASN A 103 30.58 -2.18 -9.11
C ASN A 103 31.24 -0.88 -8.60
N GLN A 104 30.61 -0.22 -7.62
CA GLN A 104 31.16 0.98 -7.01
C GLN A 104 32.40 0.67 -6.15
N ALA A 105 32.40 -0.43 -5.41
CA ALA A 105 33.56 -0.90 -4.65
C ALA A 105 34.75 -1.22 -5.57
N ASP A 106 34.50 -1.93 -6.68
CA ASP A 106 35.53 -2.26 -7.68
C ASP A 106 36.11 -1.00 -8.32
N ARG A 107 35.25 -0.01 -8.62
CA ARG A 107 35.67 1.30 -9.13
C ARG A 107 36.55 2.03 -8.12
N ILE A 108 36.13 2.14 -6.86
CA ILE A 108 36.90 2.78 -5.79
C ILE A 108 38.26 2.08 -5.62
N LEU A 109 38.28 0.75 -5.63
CA LEU A 109 39.52 -0.02 -5.51
C LEU A 109 40.49 0.25 -6.68
N LYS A 110 39.97 0.36 -7.90
CA LYS A 110 40.75 0.68 -9.09
C LYS A 110 41.32 2.09 -9.04
N GLU A 111 40.51 3.06 -8.63
CA GLU A 111 40.93 4.45 -8.43
C GLU A 111 42.01 4.54 -7.35
N ALA A 112 41.81 3.89 -6.20
CA ALA A 112 42.79 3.83 -5.11
C ALA A 112 44.12 3.18 -5.54
N ARG A 113 44.08 2.08 -6.30
CA ARG A 113 45.31 1.46 -6.84
C ARG A 113 46.05 2.39 -7.79
N THR A 114 45.32 3.14 -8.62
CA THR A 114 45.92 4.10 -9.55
C THR A 114 46.59 5.24 -8.79
N GLN A 115 45.92 5.75 -7.74
CA GLN A 115 46.43 6.78 -6.86
C GLN A 115 47.69 6.32 -6.11
N ILE A 116 47.70 5.10 -5.56
CA ILE A 116 48.86 4.52 -4.89
C ILE A 116 50.07 4.42 -5.84
N VAL A 117 49.85 4.01 -7.09
CA VAL A 117 50.94 3.94 -8.09
C VAL A 117 51.51 5.33 -8.38
N TYR A 118 50.65 6.33 -8.53
CA TYR A 118 51.06 7.72 -8.72
C TYR A 118 51.85 8.26 -7.52
N GLU A 119 51.29 8.14 -6.31
CA GLU A 119 51.94 8.57 -5.06
C GLU A 119 53.27 7.84 -4.81
N THR A 120 53.36 6.55 -5.12
CA THR A 120 54.61 5.78 -5.02
C THR A 120 55.66 6.30 -5.99
N LYS A 121 55.26 6.71 -7.20
CA LYS A 121 56.18 7.31 -8.18
C LYS A 121 56.69 8.66 -7.68
N GLU A 122 55.80 9.52 -7.21
CA GLU A 122 56.17 10.82 -6.64
C GLU A 122 57.09 10.65 -5.41
N ALA A 123 56.76 9.73 -4.51
CA ALA A 123 57.59 9.42 -3.34
C ALA A 123 58.99 8.92 -3.74
N LYS A 124 59.11 8.10 -4.79
CA LYS A 124 60.41 7.67 -5.33
C LYS A 124 61.22 8.82 -5.90
N ILE A 125 60.59 9.76 -6.60
CA ILE A 125 61.25 10.96 -7.14
C ILE A 125 61.73 11.86 -6.00
N ALA A 126 60.88 12.09 -4.99
CA ALA A 126 61.23 12.86 -3.81
C ALA A 126 62.38 12.20 -3.02
N LEU A 127 62.33 10.88 -2.81
CA LEU A 127 63.40 10.13 -2.14
C LEU A 127 64.72 10.19 -2.92
N SER A 128 64.67 10.04 -4.25
CA SER A 128 65.87 10.13 -5.10
C SER A 128 66.51 11.50 -5.00
N SER A 129 65.69 12.56 -4.96
CA SER A 129 66.16 13.94 -4.76
C SER A 129 66.79 14.14 -3.38
N TYR A 130 66.17 13.61 -2.32
CA TYR A 130 66.72 13.68 -0.97
C TYR A 130 68.06 12.93 -0.82
N VAL A 131 68.16 11.71 -1.36
CA VAL A 131 69.41 10.93 -1.36
C VAL A 131 70.51 11.64 -2.15
N SER A 132 70.14 12.25 -3.28
CA SER A 132 71.05 13.05 -4.11
C SER A 132 71.64 14.23 -3.34
N GLU A 133 70.80 14.96 -2.61
CA GLU A 133 71.21 16.06 -1.76
C GLU A 133 72.12 15.59 -0.61
N LEU A 134 71.76 14.50 0.06
CA LEU A 134 72.57 13.91 1.13
C LEU A 134 73.94 13.45 0.63
N ALA A 135 74.02 12.87 -0.58
CA ALA A 135 75.28 12.46 -1.18
C ALA A 135 76.21 13.65 -1.47
N VAL A 136 75.64 14.78 -1.95
CA VAL A 136 76.39 16.03 -2.16
C VAL A 136 76.90 16.59 -0.83
N GLN A 137 76.05 16.62 0.21
CA GLN A 137 76.46 17.07 1.55
C GLN A 137 77.55 16.17 2.16
N PHE A 138 77.46 14.86 1.96
CA PHE A 138 78.45 13.89 2.41
C PHE A 138 79.79 14.07 1.69
N LEU A 139 79.78 14.24 0.36
CA LEU A 139 80.98 14.52 -0.44
C LEU A 139 81.63 15.84 0.01
N GLN A 140 80.84 16.90 0.22
CA GLN A 140 81.34 18.19 0.70
C GLN A 140 82.03 18.04 2.06
N LYS A 141 81.40 17.35 3.04
CA LYS A 141 82.01 17.09 4.35
C LYS A 141 83.26 16.21 4.26
N SER A 142 83.25 15.17 3.43
CA SER A 142 84.37 14.22 3.33
C SER A 142 85.59 14.79 2.61
N LEU A 143 85.40 15.71 1.67
CA LEU A 143 86.52 16.38 0.97
C LEU A 143 87.14 17.50 1.80
N THR A 144 86.45 17.98 2.84
CA THR A 144 86.90 19.04 3.75
C THR A 144 88.20 18.60 4.44
N GLY A 145 89.31 19.30 4.17
CA GLY A 145 90.64 19.00 4.73
C GLY A 145 91.55 18.10 3.89
N LEU A 146 91.07 17.54 2.78
CA LEU A 146 91.87 16.66 1.90
C LEU A 146 92.26 17.29 0.54
N PHE A 147 91.58 18.35 0.11
CA PHE A 147 91.79 19.04 -1.17
C PHE A 147 91.72 20.56 -1.01
N SER A 148 92.24 21.32 -1.99
CA SER A 148 92.13 22.78 -2.01
C SER A 148 90.67 23.24 -2.23
N GLU A 149 90.30 24.44 -1.76
CA GLU A 149 88.92 24.97 -1.92
C GLU A 149 88.46 24.99 -3.39
N LYS A 150 89.37 25.29 -4.34
CA LYS A 150 89.06 25.28 -5.78
C LYS A 150 88.73 23.88 -6.30
N GLU A 151 89.46 22.86 -5.88
CA GLU A 151 89.25 21.48 -6.32
C GLU A 151 87.98 20.89 -5.70
N GLN A 152 87.71 21.16 -4.42
CA GLN A 152 86.45 20.80 -3.77
C GLN A 152 85.24 21.38 -4.52
N HIS A 153 85.31 22.68 -4.87
CA HIS A 153 84.20 23.36 -5.53
C HIS A 153 83.90 22.75 -6.90
N GLU A 154 84.91 22.43 -7.69
CA GLU A 154 84.74 21.84 -9.02
C GLU A 154 84.27 20.37 -8.96
N ILE A 155 84.73 19.57 -7.98
CA ILE A 155 84.27 18.19 -7.78
C ILE A 155 82.81 18.16 -7.35
N VAL A 156 82.43 18.97 -6.36
CA VAL A 156 81.05 19.04 -5.85
C VAL A 156 80.08 19.53 -6.93
N LYS A 157 80.46 20.57 -7.68
CA LYS A 157 79.67 21.11 -8.80
C LYS A 157 79.49 20.11 -9.94
N THR A 158 80.52 19.32 -10.24
CA THR A 158 80.44 18.26 -11.27
C THR A 158 79.58 17.09 -10.80
N ALA A 159 79.70 16.68 -9.54
CA ALA A 159 78.86 15.64 -8.93
C ALA A 159 77.38 16.06 -8.90
N ALA A 160 77.09 17.28 -8.45
CA ALA A 160 75.73 17.84 -8.42
C ALA A 160 75.10 17.89 -9.82
N ARG A 161 75.86 18.28 -10.86
CA ARG A 161 75.41 18.27 -12.25
C ARG A 161 75.08 16.87 -12.76
N LYS A 162 75.97 15.89 -12.52
CA LYS A 162 75.77 14.49 -12.96
C LYS A 162 74.57 13.84 -12.28
N ILE A 163 74.33 14.14 -10.99
CA ILE A 163 73.19 13.60 -10.26
C ILE A 163 71.88 14.22 -10.75
N LYS A 164 71.85 15.55 -10.97
CA LYS A 164 70.68 16.26 -11.50
C LYS A 164 70.29 15.82 -12.93
N GLN A 165 71.27 15.43 -13.74
CA GLN A 165 71.05 14.95 -15.11
C GLN A 165 70.47 13.52 -15.17
N LYS A 166 70.58 12.74 -14.07
CA LYS A 166 70.07 11.36 -13.99
C LYS A 166 68.70 11.24 -13.32
N ASN A 167 68.28 12.25 -12.55
CA ASN A 167 66.97 12.30 -11.88
C ASN A 167 65.85 12.94 -12.74
N ASN A 168 66.17 13.41 -13.95
CA ASN A 168 65.23 13.98 -14.91
C ASN A 168 64.97 12.97 -16.03
#